data_AF-A0A365PQI3-F1
#
_entry.id   AF-A0A365PQI3-F1
#
_cell.length_a   1.000
_cell.length_b   1.000
_cell.length_c   1.000
_cell.angle_alpha   90.00
_cell.angle_beta   90.00
_cell.angle_gamma   90.00
#
_symmetry.space_group_name_H-M   'P 1'
#
loop_
_entity.id
_entity.type
_entity.pdbx_description
1 polymer ?
#
loop_
_entity_poly.entity_id
_entity_poly.type
_entity_poly.pdbx_seq_one_letter_code
_entity_poly.pdbx_strand_id
1 'polypeptide(L)'
;MLPYPASPEFPAALKARREFLGLSRSALARAANIHGVMPRRYEEPGCRDFARPRADSTWIALNMALGYDVPDEIQAALAQEEPTNSTNTDTPSTVSGVIKALTLAEAKAGLAITFGVDIDRIEITIRG
;
A
#
# COMPACT_ATOMS: atom_id res chain seq x y z
N MET A 1 4.13 -8.66 19.39
CA MET A 1 4.81 -7.88 18.33
C MET A 1 5.38 -8.82 17.28
N LEU A 2 5.70 -8.27 16.11
CA LEU A 2 6.50 -8.96 15.09
C LEU A 2 7.91 -9.25 15.61
N PRO A 3 8.59 -10.29 15.08
CA PRO A 3 10.03 -10.46 15.26
C PRO A 3 10.81 -9.22 14.80
N TYR A 4 12.05 -9.08 15.27
CA TYR A 4 12.91 -7.97 14.84
C TYR A 4 13.17 -8.03 13.31
N PRO A 5 13.28 -6.90 12.59
CA PRO A 5 13.42 -6.90 11.11
C PRO A 5 14.57 -7.72 10.56
N ALA A 6 15.65 -7.86 11.34
CA ALA A 6 16.81 -8.64 10.92
C ALA A 6 16.62 -10.16 11.07
N SER A 7 15.58 -10.60 11.79
CA SER A 7 15.27 -12.00 12.00
C SER A 7 14.83 -12.66 10.68
N PRO A 8 15.28 -13.90 10.39
CA PRO A 8 14.79 -14.65 9.24
C PRO A 8 13.30 -14.99 9.32
N GLU A 9 12.70 -14.97 10.51
CA GLU A 9 11.29 -15.28 10.72
C GLU A 9 10.36 -14.09 10.44
N PHE A 10 10.92 -12.87 10.40
CA PHE A 10 10.16 -11.64 10.25
C PHE A 10 9.22 -11.62 9.02
N PRO A 11 9.68 -11.96 7.80
CA PRO A 11 8.83 -11.91 6.60
C PRO A 11 7.59 -12.82 6.71
N ALA A 12 7.79 -14.03 7.23
CA ALA A 12 6.73 -15.01 7.41
C ALA A 12 5.74 -14.56 8.50
N ALA A 13 6.25 -14.05 9.62
CA ALA A 13 5.42 -13.54 10.71
C ALA A 13 4.57 -12.32 10.29
N LEU A 14 5.17 -11.39 9.54
CA LEU A 14 4.48 -10.22 8.98
C LEU A 14 3.33 -10.65 8.07
N LYS A 15 3.62 -11.54 7.11
CA LYS A 15 2.62 -12.08 6.19
C LYS A 15 1.49 -12.78 6.92
N ALA A 16 1.83 -13.69 7.83
CA ALA A 16 0.85 -14.47 8.59
C ALA A 16 -0.08 -13.57 9.42
N ARG A 17 0.48 -12.56 10.11
CA ARG A 17 -0.33 -11.64 10.92
C ARG A 17 -1.23 -10.76 10.05
N ARG A 18 -0.73 -10.25 8.93
CA ARG A 18 -1.52 -9.47 7.97
C ARG A 18 -2.70 -10.30 7.44
N GLU A 19 -2.44 -11.54 7.04
CA GLU A 19 -3.46 -12.45 6.49
C GLU A 19 -4.47 -12.88 7.53
N PHE A 20 -4.03 -13.11 8.78
CA PHE A 20 -4.92 -13.37 9.91
C PHE A 20 -5.92 -12.22 10.15
N LEU A 21 -5.51 -10.97 9.94
CA LEU A 21 -6.37 -9.79 10.04
C LEU A 21 -7.20 -9.52 8.76
N GLY A 22 -7.08 -10.35 7.72
CA GLY A 22 -7.77 -10.13 6.44
C GLY A 22 -7.29 -8.88 5.68
N LEU A 23 -6.12 -8.34 6.03
CA LEU A 23 -5.61 -7.11 5.43
C LEU A 23 -4.94 -7.40 4.09
N SER A 24 -5.27 -6.61 3.08
CA SER A 24 -4.49 -6.56 1.85
C SER A 24 -3.15 -5.86 2.09
N ARG A 25 -2.15 -6.12 1.24
CA ARG A 25 -0.85 -5.42 1.31
C ARG A 25 -1.02 -3.91 1.22
N SER A 26 -1.85 -3.44 0.30
CA SER A 26 -2.14 -2.00 0.16
C SER A 26 -2.87 -1.42 1.38
N ALA A 27 -3.71 -2.20 2.06
CA ALA A 27 -4.34 -1.77 3.30
C ALA A 27 -3.32 -1.65 4.44
N LEU A 28 -2.43 -2.62 4.60
CA LEU A 28 -1.32 -2.55 5.57
C LEU A 28 -0.41 -1.35 5.28
N ALA A 29 -0.07 -1.10 4.02
CA ALA A 29 0.76 0.05 3.63
C ALA A 29 0.12 1.38 4.05
N ARG A 30 -1.19 1.54 3.81
CA ARG A 30 -1.95 2.72 4.22
C ARG A 30 -2.00 2.86 5.74
N ALA A 31 -2.25 1.77 6.47
CA ALA A 31 -2.31 1.79 7.93
C ALA A 31 -0.96 2.12 8.58
N ALA A 32 0.15 1.67 7.99
CA ALA A 32 1.50 1.94 8.47
C ALA A 32 2.13 3.21 7.87
N ASN A 33 1.39 4.00 7.09
CA ASN A 33 1.88 5.18 6.36
C ASN A 33 3.18 4.93 5.56
N ILE A 34 3.23 3.82 4.82
CA ILE A 34 4.36 3.46 3.95
C ILE A 34 3.93 3.31 2.49
N HIS A 35 4.90 3.33 1.58
CA HIS A 35 4.63 3.16 0.16
C HIS A 35 4.00 1.79 -0.16
N GLY A 36 3.01 1.76 -1.06
CA GLY A 36 2.17 0.58 -1.33
C GLY A 36 2.91 -0.69 -1.77
N VAL A 37 4.12 -0.56 -2.33
CA VAL A 37 4.96 -1.69 -2.74
C VAL A 37 5.74 -2.33 -1.58
N MET A 38 5.91 -1.61 -0.48
CA MET A 38 6.82 -1.99 0.60
C MET A 38 6.39 -3.26 1.34
N PRO A 39 5.10 -3.51 1.65
CA PRO A 39 4.70 -4.76 2.29
C PRO A 39 5.13 -6.00 1.51
N ARG A 40 5.05 -5.97 0.18
CA ARG A 40 5.54 -7.08 -0.65
C ARG A 40 7.05 -7.28 -0.48
N ARG A 41 7.83 -6.19 -0.51
CA ARG A 41 9.28 -6.21 -0.34
C ARG A 41 9.72 -6.74 1.03
N TYR A 42 8.86 -6.65 2.04
CA TYR A 42 9.12 -7.15 3.39
C TYR A 42 8.66 -8.59 3.60
N GLU A 43 7.63 -9.05 2.89
CA GLU A 43 7.02 -10.38 3.05
C GLU A 43 7.65 -11.46 2.17
N GLU A 44 8.27 -11.10 1.04
CA GLU A 44 8.74 -12.06 0.02
C GLU A 44 10.27 -12.06 -0.12
N PRO A 45 11.01 -12.89 0.63
CA PRO A 45 12.47 -13.02 0.51
C PRO A 45 12.97 -13.38 -0.89
N GLY A 46 12.15 -14.07 -1.68
CA GLY A 46 12.46 -14.43 -3.06
C GLY A 46 12.25 -13.31 -4.10
N CYS A 47 11.73 -12.15 -3.69
CA CYS A 47 11.57 -11.01 -4.58
C CYS A 47 12.92 -10.33 -4.83
N ARG A 48 13.17 -9.88 -6.07
CA ARG A 48 14.38 -9.12 -6.43
C ARG A 48 14.60 -7.89 -5.55
N ASP A 49 13.52 -7.25 -5.14
CA ASP A 49 13.54 -6.02 -4.33
C ASP A 49 13.29 -6.30 -2.85
N PHE A 50 13.60 -7.52 -2.37
CA PHE A 50 13.45 -7.83 -0.95
C PHE A 50 14.27 -6.85 -0.11
N ALA A 51 13.59 -6.25 0.87
CA ALA A 51 14.17 -5.28 1.77
C ALA A 51 13.77 -5.60 3.21
N ARG A 52 14.52 -5.04 4.16
CA ARG A 52 14.14 -5.08 5.58
C ARG A 52 13.68 -3.69 5.99
N PRO A 53 12.58 -3.55 6.76
CA PRO A 53 12.18 -2.26 7.29
C PRO A 53 13.23 -1.78 8.31
N ARG A 54 13.33 -0.46 8.46
CA ARG A 54 14.13 0.12 9.55
C ARG A 54 13.46 -0.20 10.89
N ALA A 55 14.28 -0.56 11.87
CA ALA A 55 13.80 -1.01 13.17
C ALA A 55 13.26 0.12 14.05
N ASP A 56 13.82 1.31 13.91
CA ASP A 56 13.51 2.53 14.67
C ASP A 56 12.20 3.23 14.24
N SER A 57 11.71 2.92 13.04
CA SER A 57 10.61 3.67 12.42
C SER A 57 9.61 2.71 11.76
N THR A 58 9.92 2.22 10.57
CA THR A 58 8.98 1.42 9.76
C THR A 58 8.51 0.14 10.47
N TRP A 59 9.39 -0.55 11.19
CA TRP A 59 9.02 -1.74 11.94
C TRP A 59 8.01 -1.43 13.04
N ILE A 60 8.14 -0.28 13.71
CA ILE A 60 7.21 0.15 14.75
C ILE A 60 5.86 0.51 14.14
N ALA A 61 5.86 1.28 13.04
CA ALA A 61 4.63 1.60 12.30
C ALA A 61 3.88 0.35 11.84
N LEU A 62 4.60 -0.68 11.38
CA LEU A 62 4.00 -1.98 11.04
C LEU A 62 3.41 -2.70 12.26
N ASN A 63 4.08 -2.66 13.42
CA ASN A 63 3.55 -3.25 14.64
C ASN A 63 2.25 -2.58 15.08
N MET A 64 2.19 -1.24 15.04
CA MET A 64 0.98 -0.47 15.35
C MET A 64 -0.15 -0.78 14.37
N ALA A 65 0.15 -0.82 13.07
CA ALA A 65 -0.84 -1.13 12.03
C ALA A 65 -1.43 -2.55 12.14
N LEU A 66 -0.69 -3.49 12.75
CA LEU A 66 -1.15 -4.86 13.02
C LEU A 66 -1.83 -5.03 14.38
N GLY A 67 -2.08 -3.92 15.09
CA GLY A 67 -2.74 -3.89 16.39
C GLY A 67 -1.90 -4.46 17.52
N TYR A 68 -0.58 -4.42 17.42
CA TYR A 68 0.26 -4.67 18.59
C TYR A 68 0.33 -3.42 19.46
N ASP A 69 0.32 -3.64 20.76
CA ASP A 69 0.57 -2.58 21.74
C ASP A 69 2.05 -2.16 21.65
N VAL A 70 2.28 -0.89 21.35
CA VAL A 70 3.61 -0.27 21.24
C VAL A 70 3.65 0.86 22.29
N PRO A 71 4.62 0.84 23.22
CA PRO A 71 4.71 1.86 24.27
C PRO A 71 4.68 3.28 23.72
N ASP A 72 3.92 4.17 24.36
CA ASP A 72 3.69 5.56 23.91
C ASP A 72 4.99 6.37 23.77
N GLU A 73 6.02 6.04 24.55
CA GLU A 73 7.36 6.66 24.47
C GLU A 73 7.98 6.51 23.08
N ILE A 74 7.73 5.38 22.43
CA ILE A 74 8.23 5.08 21.08
C ILE A 74 7.35 5.77 20.03
N GLN A 75 6.04 5.89 20.29
CA GLN A 75 5.11 6.58 19.40
C GLN A 75 5.43 8.08 19.29
N ALA A 76 5.77 8.72 20.42
CA ALA A 76 6.13 10.15 20.45
C ALA A 76 7.39 10.46 19.62
N ALA A 77 8.36 9.54 19.59
CA ALA A 77 9.58 9.69 18.80
C ALA A 77 9.30 9.60 17.28
N LEU A 78 8.41 8.72 16.85
CA LEU A 78 8.02 8.58 15.43
C LEU A 78 7.25 9.80 14.89
N ALA A 79 6.44 10.46 15.72
CA ALA A 79 5.68 11.63 15.29
C ALA A 79 6.54 12.87 15.01
N GLN A 80 7.82 12.86 15.40
CA GLN A 80 8.76 13.96 15.21
C GLN A 80 9.66 13.80 13.96
N GLU A 81 9.67 12.63 13.32
CA GLU A 81 10.44 12.36 12.10
C GLU A 81 9.54 12.38 10.85
N GLU A 82 9.05 13.57 10.47
CA GLU A 82 8.61 13.85 9.10
C GLU A 82 9.83 14.33 8.28
N PRO A 83 10.49 13.50 7.47
CA PRO A 83 11.36 14.01 6.43
C PRO A 83 10.49 14.60 5.32
N THR A 84 10.47 15.93 5.27
CA THR A 84 10.06 16.75 4.15
C THR A 84 10.83 16.35 2.89
N ASN A 85 10.35 15.34 2.15
CA ASN A 85 10.78 15.16 0.77
C ASN A 85 9.95 16.08 -0.13
N SER A 86 10.32 17.36 -0.10
CA SER A 86 10.03 18.31 -1.17
C SER A 86 10.58 17.76 -2.48
N THR A 87 9.70 17.24 -3.32
CA THR A 87 9.88 17.36 -4.77
C THR A 87 8.82 18.35 -5.23
N ASN A 88 9.22 19.62 -5.28
CA ASN A 88 8.46 20.64 -5.99
C ASN A 88 8.43 20.28 -7.48
N THR A 89 7.25 19.97 -8.00
CA THR A 89 6.91 20.42 -9.35
C THR A 89 5.52 21.02 -9.25
N ASP A 90 5.55 22.34 -9.26
CA ASP A 90 4.48 23.31 -9.39
C ASP A 90 3.31 22.84 -10.26
N THR A 91 2.09 22.80 -9.73
CA THR A 91 0.81 23.11 -10.41
C THR A 91 -0.32 23.14 -9.36
N PRO A 92 -1.17 24.18 -9.29
CA PRO A 92 -2.24 24.27 -8.31
C PRO A 92 -3.46 23.46 -8.77
N SER A 93 -4.16 22.81 -7.85
CA SER A 93 -5.63 22.88 -7.71
C SER A 93 -6.18 21.73 -6.86
N THR A 94 -6.82 22.13 -5.76
CA THR A 94 -8.07 21.57 -5.25
C THR A 94 -8.77 20.60 -6.20
N VAL A 95 -8.88 19.31 -5.84
CA VAL A 95 -9.99 18.50 -6.32
C VAL A 95 -10.55 17.70 -5.16
N SER A 96 -11.60 18.27 -4.58
CA SER A 96 -12.72 17.52 -4.01
C SER A 96 -12.93 16.25 -4.83
N GLY A 97 -12.81 15.08 -4.19
CA GLY A 97 -12.91 13.77 -4.84
C GLY A 97 -14.31 13.54 -5.40
N VAL A 98 -14.62 14.18 -6.52
CA VAL A 98 -15.74 13.85 -7.38
C VAL A 98 -15.37 12.52 -8.02
N ILE A 99 -15.97 11.43 -7.55
CA ILE A 99 -15.96 10.15 -8.27
C ILE A 99 -16.70 10.43 -9.58
N LYS A 100 -15.94 10.76 -10.63
CA LYS A 100 -16.49 10.96 -11.95
C LYS A 100 -16.87 9.58 -12.47
N ALA A 101 -18.18 9.33 -12.59
CA ALA A 101 -18.66 8.11 -13.20
C ALA A 101 -18.06 8.02 -14.61
N LEU A 102 -17.41 6.89 -14.92
CA LEU A 102 -16.93 6.62 -16.26
C LEU A 102 -18.13 6.49 -17.19
N THR A 103 -18.05 7.15 -18.34
CA THR A 103 -19.00 6.93 -19.42
C THR A 103 -18.77 5.57 -20.05
N LEU A 104 -19.80 5.04 -20.70
CA LEU A 104 -19.71 3.76 -21.42
C LEU A 104 -18.60 3.79 -22.50
N ALA A 105 -18.41 4.92 -23.16
CA ALA A 105 -17.37 5.09 -24.19
C ALA A 105 -15.96 5.01 -23.60
N GLU A 106 -15.71 5.66 -22.46
CA GLU A 106 -14.41 5.60 -21.78
C GLU A 106 -14.13 4.19 -21.25
N ALA A 107 -15.16 3.50 -20.73
CA ALA A 107 -15.04 2.11 -20.29
C ALA A 107 -14.67 1.17 -21.46
N LYS A 108 -15.33 1.33 -22.61
CA LYS A 108 -15.02 0.54 -23.83
C LYS A 108 -13.61 0.84 -24.34
N ALA A 109 -13.18 2.10 -24.38
CA ALA A 109 -11.85 2.48 -24.84
C ALA A 109 -10.75 1.86 -23.95
N GLY A 110 -10.91 1.89 -22.62
CA GLY A 110 -9.98 1.24 -21.70
C GLY A 110 -9.89 -0.28 -21.91
N LEU A 111 -11.03 -0.92 -22.19
CA LEU A 111 -11.10 -2.36 -22.46
C LEU A 111 -10.44 -2.72 -23.81
N ALA A 112 -10.67 -1.92 -24.86
CA ALA A 112 -10.04 -2.08 -26.17
C ALA A 112 -8.51 -2.07 -26.07
N ILE A 113 -7.95 -1.11 -25.32
CA ILE A 113 -6.50 -1.00 -25.09
C ILE A 113 -5.97 -2.21 -24.32
N THR A 114 -6.68 -2.62 -23.26
CA THR A 114 -6.23 -3.70 -22.36
C THR A 114 -6.18 -5.05 -23.09
N PHE A 115 -7.15 -5.33 -23.94
CA PHE A 115 -7.28 -6.62 -24.62
C PHE A 115 -6.80 -6.60 -26.08
N GLY A 116 -6.37 -5.44 -26.59
CA GLY A 116 -5.89 -5.29 -27.97
C GLY A 116 -6.99 -5.56 -29.00
N VAL A 117 -8.23 -5.22 -28.69
CA VAL A 117 -9.39 -5.44 -29.56
C VAL A 117 -9.98 -4.13 -30.05
N ASP A 118 -10.67 -4.17 -31.18
CA ASP A 118 -11.40 -3.01 -31.70
C ASP A 118 -12.55 -2.63 -30.75
N ILE A 119 -12.73 -1.33 -30.53
CA ILE A 119 -13.77 -0.78 -29.65
C ILE A 119 -15.18 -1.16 -30.12
N ASP A 120 -15.39 -1.29 -31.43
CA ASP A 120 -16.68 -1.65 -32.03
C ASP A 120 -17.05 -3.13 -31.79
N ARG A 121 -16.07 -3.94 -31.34
CA ARG A 121 -16.26 -5.36 -31.00
C ARG A 121 -16.59 -5.59 -29.53
N ILE A 122 -16.71 -4.52 -28.73
CA ILE A 122 -16.92 -4.60 -27.28
C ILE A 122 -18.38 -4.33 -26.94
N GLU A 123 -19.02 -5.29 -26.28
CA GLU A 123 -20.36 -5.18 -25.71
C GLU A 123 -20.30 -5.26 -24.18
N ILE A 124 -20.95 -4.32 -23.49
CA ILE A 124 -21.00 -4.27 -22.02
C ILE A 124 -22.47 -4.41 -21.61
N THR A 125 -22.79 -5.48 -20.90
CA THR A 125 -24.15 -5.78 -20.42
C THR A 125 -24.18 -5.67 -18.89
N ILE A 126 -24.99 -4.76 -18.36
CA ILE A 126 -25.20 -4.58 -16.92
C ILE A 126 -26.46 -5.35 -16.52
N ARG A 127 -26.33 -6.33 -15.62
CA ARG A 127 -27.47 -7.01 -15.00
C ARG A 127 -27.62 -6.50 -13.56
N GLY A 128 -28.82 -6.00 -13.23
CA GLY A 128 -29.20 -5.58 -11.88
C GLY A 128 -29.68 -6.74 -11.03
#